data_AF-A0A6J6CWL3-F1
#
_entry.id   AF-A0A6J6CWL3-F1
#
_cell.length_a   1.000
_cell.length_b   1.000
_cell.length_c   1.000
_cell.angle_alpha   90.00
_cell.angle_beta   90.00
_cell.angle_gamma   90.00
#
_symmetry.space_group_name_H-M   'P 1'
#
loop_
_entity.id
_entity.type
_entity.pdbx_description
1 polymer ?
#
loop_
_entity_poly.entity_id
_entity_poly.type
_entity_poly.pdbx_seq_one_letter_code
_entity_poly.pdbx_strand_id
1 'polypeptide(L)'
;MGFVGIWDELFFICVIFALLRRHFSFWIANALQAIVFVSFLWELGYRSWGPLLTLPFALIQGWIFEKSRSVWYIITVHLLFDVVVFLVLVYAHHPEWVPIFLVPAPTP
;
A
#
# COMPACT_ATOMS: atom_id res chain seq x y z
N MET A 1 16.03 -1.05 -3.63
CA MET A 1 14.62 -0.76 -3.93
C MET A 1 14.12 -1.67 -5.04
N GLY A 2 13.82 -2.95 -4.78
CA GLY A 2 13.42 -3.86 -5.87
C GLY A 2 12.95 -5.27 -5.52
N PHE A 3 12.85 -5.65 -4.25
CA PHE A 3 12.37 -7.00 -3.88
C PHE A 3 11.25 -6.98 -2.83
N VAL A 4 11.12 -5.91 -2.04
CA VAL A 4 10.12 -5.81 -0.97
C VAL A 4 8.69 -5.74 -1.52
N GLY A 5 8.41 -4.89 -2.51
CA GLY A 5 7.05 -4.78 -3.08
C GLY A 5 6.56 -6.06 -3.76
N ILE A 6 7.45 -6.85 -4.37
CA ILE A 6 7.09 -8.17 -4.95
C ILE A 6 6.77 -9.17 -3.82
N TRP A 7 7.55 -9.13 -2.73
CA TRP A 7 7.35 -10.00 -1.57
C TRP A 7 6.04 -9.71 -0.83
N ASP A 8 5.72 -8.43 -0.64
CA ASP A 8 4.48 -8.00 0.03
C ASP A 8 3.26 -8.39 -0.80
N GLU A 9 3.29 -8.22 -2.12
CA GLU A 9 2.20 -8.65 -3.01
C GLU A 9 1.92 -10.15 -2.90
N LEU A 10 2.97 -10.96 -2.98
CA LEU A 10 2.86 -12.42 -2.93
C LEU A 10 2.39 -12.90 -1.56
N PHE A 11 2.83 -12.27 -0.48
CA PHE A 11 2.42 -12.65 0.87
C PHE A 11 0.98 -12.21 1.19
N PHE A 12 0.63 -10.96 0.93
CA PHE A 12 -0.68 -10.44 1.31
C PHE A 12 -1.80 -10.86 0.36
N ILE A 13 -1.59 -10.77 -0.96
CA ILE A 13 -2.63 -11.10 -1.95
C ILE A 13 -2.62 -12.61 -2.26
N CYS A 14 -1.45 -13.22 -2.53
CA CYS A 14 -1.43 -14.63 -2.94
C CYS A 14 -1.53 -15.62 -1.78
N VAL A 15 -1.12 -15.27 -0.56
CA VAL A 15 -1.21 -16.17 0.62
C VAL A 15 -2.36 -15.78 1.53
N ILE A 16 -2.34 -14.58 2.11
CA ILE A 16 -3.33 -14.18 3.12
C ILE A 16 -4.74 -14.06 2.52
N PHE A 17 -4.90 -13.31 1.43
CA PHE A 17 -6.21 -13.16 0.79
C PHE A 17 -6.72 -14.49 0.22
N ALA A 18 -5.88 -15.29 -0.43
CA ALA A 18 -6.29 -16.61 -0.93
C ALA A 18 -6.75 -17.57 0.18
N LEU A 19 -6.07 -17.56 1.35
CA LEU A 19 -6.48 -18.34 2.52
C LEU A 19 -7.79 -17.83 3.15
N LEU A 20 -7.94 -16.50 3.26
CA LEU A 20 -9.15 -15.87 3.79
C LEU A 20 -10.37 -16.11 2.87
N ARG A 21 -10.18 -16.10 1.55
CA ARG A 21 -11.25 -16.37 0.57
C ARG A 21 -11.83 -17.78 0.66
N ARG A 22 -11.13 -18.74 1.28
CA ARG A 22 -11.69 -20.09 1.56
C ARG A 22 -12.69 -20.09 2.72
N HIS A 23 -12.62 -19.11 3.61
CA HIS A 23 -13.44 -19.04 4.83
C HIS A 23 -14.46 -17.90 4.79
N PHE A 24 -14.20 -16.86 4.01
CA PHE A 24 -14.99 -15.63 4.01
C PHE A 24 -15.35 -15.15 2.59
N SER A 25 -16.41 -14.33 2.53
CA SER A 25 -16.79 -13.61 1.31
C SER A 25 -15.71 -12.59 0.91
N PHE A 26 -15.71 -12.19 -0.37
CA PHE A 26 -14.69 -11.32 -0.95
C PHE A 26 -14.40 -10.07 -0.10
N TRP A 27 -15.45 -9.34 0.29
CA TRP A 27 -15.32 -8.09 1.04
C TRP A 27 -14.69 -8.28 2.42
N ILE A 28 -15.05 -9.35 3.12
CA ILE A 28 -14.50 -9.67 4.43
C ILE A 28 -13.04 -10.11 4.29
N ALA A 29 -12.72 -10.96 3.30
CA ALA A 29 -11.35 -11.37 3.03
C ALA A 29 -10.45 -10.19 2.63
N ASN A 30 -10.96 -9.27 1.81
CA ASN A 30 -10.25 -8.06 1.39
C ASN A 30 -9.99 -7.11 2.57
N ALA A 31 -11.01 -6.88 3.40
CA ALA A 31 -10.86 -6.05 4.60
C ALA A 31 -9.86 -6.65 5.60
N LEU A 32 -9.92 -7.95 5.86
CA LEU A 32 -9.00 -8.63 6.76
C LEU A 32 -7.56 -8.60 6.23
N GLN A 33 -7.35 -8.84 4.94
CA GLN A 33 -6.04 -8.70 4.33
C GLN A 33 -5.50 -7.27 4.44
N ALA A 34 -6.34 -6.26 4.18
CA ALA A 34 -5.97 -4.85 4.31
C ALA A 34 -5.58 -4.49 5.75
N ILE A 35 -6.31 -4.99 6.76
CA ILE A 35 -5.96 -4.79 8.16
C ILE A 35 -4.59 -5.38 8.48
N VAL A 36 -4.32 -6.63 8.09
CA VAL A 36 -3.01 -7.28 8.36
C VAL A 36 -1.88 -6.52 7.65
N PHE A 37 -2.10 -6.08 6.41
CA PHE A 37 -1.12 -5.27 5.67
C PHE A 37 -0.81 -3.94 6.36
N VAL A 38 -1.85 -3.21 6.78
CA VAL A 38 -1.71 -1.93 7.48
C VAL A 38 -1.03 -2.13 8.84
N SER A 39 -1.36 -3.20 9.58
CA SER A 39 -0.69 -3.55 10.84
C SER A 39 0.80 -3.86 10.62
N PHE A 40 1.15 -4.53 9.54
CA PHE A 40 2.55 -4.79 9.20
C PHE A 40 3.32 -3.50 8.90
N LEU A 41 2.72 -2.60 8.10
CA LEU A 41 3.32 -1.29 7.81
C LEU A 41 3.46 -0.41 9.06
N TRP A 42 2.51 -0.50 9.98
CA TRP A 42 2.56 0.19 11.26
C TRP A 42 3.81 -0.19 12.06
N GLU A 43 4.13 -1.49 12.11
CA GLU A 43 5.34 -2.01 12.78
C GLU A 43 6.63 -1.59 12.05
N LEU A 44 6.59 -1.46 10.72
CA LEU A 44 7.70 -0.94 9.92
C LEU A 44 7.97 0.56 10.11
N GLY A 45 7.07 1.29 10.77
CA GLY A 45 7.24 2.71 11.09
C GLY A 45 6.33 3.67 10.32
N TYR A 46 5.41 3.18 9.48
CA TYR A 46 4.34 3.98 8.87
C TYR A 46 3.25 4.30 9.92
N ARG A 47 3.61 5.13 10.90
CA ARG A 47 2.69 5.59 11.96
C ARG A 47 1.90 6.82 11.50
N SER A 48 0.95 7.23 12.33
CA SER A 48 0.10 8.43 12.16
C SER A 48 -0.70 8.47 10.86
N TRP A 49 -0.20 9.15 9.82
CA TRP A 49 -0.89 9.34 8.55
C TRP A 49 -0.72 8.17 7.57
N GLY A 50 0.27 7.30 7.80
CA GLY A 50 0.55 6.14 6.96
C GLY A 50 -0.68 5.23 6.72
N PRO A 51 -1.38 4.77 7.77
CA PRO A 51 -2.56 3.91 7.65
C PRO A 51 -3.70 4.54 6.85
N LEU A 52 -3.85 5.86 6.92
CA LEU A 52 -4.91 6.57 6.21
C LEU A 52 -4.72 6.48 4.69
N LEU A 53 -3.46 6.43 4.23
CA LEU A 53 -3.12 6.29 2.81
C LEU A 53 -3.06 4.82 2.38
N THR A 54 -2.56 3.92 3.23
CA THR A 54 -2.30 2.52 2.85
C THR A 54 -3.54 1.63 2.95
N LEU A 55 -4.49 1.96 3.82
CA LEU A 55 -5.77 1.23 3.93
C LEU A 55 -6.63 1.29 2.65
N PRO A 56 -6.97 2.47 2.08
CA PRO A 56 -7.75 2.54 0.84
C PRO A 56 -6.99 1.90 -0.32
N PHE A 57 -5.67 2.06 -0.35
CA PHE A 57 -4.80 1.42 -1.33
C PHE A 57 -4.90 -0.11 -1.28
N ALA A 58 -4.76 -0.73 -0.10
CA ALA A 58 -4.89 -2.18 0.06
C ALA A 58 -6.27 -2.70 -0.36
N LEU A 59 -7.35 -1.99 -0.01
CA LEU A 59 -8.71 -2.35 -0.40
C LEU A 59 -8.91 -2.31 -1.93
N ILE A 60 -8.39 -1.27 -2.58
CA ILE A 60 -8.43 -1.13 -4.04
C ILE A 60 -7.58 -2.23 -4.69
N GLN A 61 -6.43 -2.55 -4.13
CA GLN A 61 -5.52 -3.58 -4.64
C GLN A 61 -6.18 -4.96 -4.65
N GLY A 62 -6.85 -5.36 -3.55
CA GLY A 62 -7.60 -6.62 -3.52
C GLY A 62 -8.80 -6.66 -4.48
N TRP A 63 -9.45 -5.52 -4.74
CA TRP A 63 -10.49 -5.41 -5.76
C TRP A 63 -9.95 -5.53 -7.19
N ILE A 64 -8.81 -4.88 -7.47
CA ILE A 64 -8.11 -5.01 -8.75
C ILE A 64 -7.64 -6.45 -8.96
N PHE A 65 -7.17 -7.14 -7.92
CA PHE A 65 -6.79 -8.56 -8.01
C PHE A 65 -7.96 -9.45 -8.46
N GLU A 66 -9.12 -9.31 -7.81
CA GLU A 66 -10.31 -10.09 -8.16
C GLU A 66 -10.73 -9.88 -9.62
N LYS A 67 -10.60 -8.64 -10.12
CA LYS A 67 -10.99 -8.28 -11.49
C LYS A 67 -9.95 -8.66 -12.55
N SER A 68 -8.66 -8.48 -12.27
CA SER A 68 -7.58 -8.64 -13.25
C SER A 68 -6.98 -10.05 -13.25
N ARG A 69 -6.98 -10.76 -12.11
CA ARG A 69 -6.30 -12.04 -11.89
C ARG A 69 -4.84 -12.09 -12.36
N SER A 70 -4.19 -10.94 -12.50
CA SER A 70 -2.83 -10.81 -13.02
C SER A 70 -1.91 -10.25 -11.95
N VAL A 71 -1.02 -11.10 -11.43
CA VAL A 71 -0.07 -10.72 -10.38
C VAL A 71 0.85 -9.59 -10.83
N TRP A 72 1.32 -9.62 -12.09
CA TRP A 72 2.21 -8.59 -12.64
C TRP A 72 1.57 -7.21 -12.74
N TYR A 73 0.27 -7.15 -13.04
CA TYR A 73 -0.45 -5.87 -13.11
C TYR A 73 -0.49 -5.21 -11.73
N ILE A 74 -0.68 -6.01 -10.69
CA ILE A 74 -0.90 -5.51 -9.34
C ILE A 74 0.43 -5.12 -8.71
N ILE A 75 1.49 -5.92 -8.93
CA ILE A 75 2.88 -5.55 -8.62
C ILE A 75 3.23 -4.19 -9.25
N THR A 76 2.85 -3.95 -10.49
CA THR A 76 3.14 -2.68 -11.16
C THR A 76 2.42 -1.51 -10.48
N VAL A 77 1.13 -1.66 -10.19
CA VAL A 77 0.33 -0.63 -9.49
C VAL A 77 0.87 -0.38 -8.08
N HIS A 78 1.33 -1.44 -7.40
CA HIS A 78 1.87 -1.36 -6.06
C HIS A 78 3.20 -0.62 -6.01
N LEU A 79 4.14 -1.00 -6.87
CA LEU A 79 5.43 -0.31 -6.97
C LEU A 79 5.25 1.16 -7.37
N LEU A 80 4.27 1.48 -8.21
CA LEU A 80 3.94 2.88 -8.54
C LEU A 80 3.45 3.64 -7.31
N PHE A 81 2.57 3.06 -6.49
CA PHE A 81 2.10 3.67 -5.25
C PHE A 81 3.24 3.85 -4.24
N ASP A 82 4.09 2.84 -4.05
CA ASP A 82 5.27 2.91 -3.19
C ASP A 82 6.21 4.04 -3.58
N VAL A 83 6.43 4.23 -4.89
CA VAL A 83 7.24 5.37 -5.39
C VAL A 83 6.58 6.70 -5.05
N VAL A 84 5.26 6.82 -5.20
CA VAL A 84 4.54 8.05 -4.84
C VAL A 84 4.63 8.33 -3.34
N VAL A 85 4.41 7.33 -2.50
CA VAL A 85 4.51 7.47 -1.03
C VAL A 85 5.94 7.79 -0.60
N PHE A 86 6.94 7.16 -1.22
CA PHE A 86 8.34 7.48 -1.00
C PHE A 86 8.66 8.93 -1.36
N LEU A 87 8.18 9.43 -2.50
CA LEU A 87 8.35 10.83 -2.91
C LEU A 87 7.66 11.80 -1.93
N VAL A 88 6.46 11.48 -1.44
CA VAL A 88 5.76 12.27 -0.43
C VAL A 88 6.55 12.31 0.89
N LEU A 89 7.12 11.18 1.32
CA LEU A 89 7.95 11.11 2.52
C LEU A 89 9.27 11.89 2.37
N VAL A 90 9.92 11.80 1.21
CA VAL A 90 11.12 12.59 0.88
C VAL A 90 10.79 14.07 0.91
N TYR A 91 9.67 14.50 0.33
CA TYR A 91 9.22 15.88 0.40
C TYR A 91 8.92 16.32 1.84
N ALA A 92 8.30 15.48 2.66
CA ALA A 92 7.99 15.81 4.05
C ALA A 92 9.25 15.99 4.94
N HIS A 93 10.35 15.30 4.65
CA HIS A 93 11.59 15.37 5.44
C HIS A 93 12.67 16.27 4.83
N HIS A 94 12.64 16.49 3.51
CA HIS A 94 13.54 17.37 2.77
C HIS A 94 12.73 18.24 1.79
N PRO A 95 11.90 19.17 2.30
CA PRO A 95 11.01 20.00 1.49
C PRO A 95 11.77 20.85 0.45
N GLU A 96 13.04 21.18 0.72
CA GLU A 96 13.94 21.90 -0.19
C GLU A 96 14.36 21.10 -1.45
N TRP A 97 14.18 19.78 -1.50
CA TRP A 97 14.72 18.96 -2.59
C TRP A 97 13.76 18.78 -3.77
N VAL A 98 12.45 18.98 -3.58
CA VAL A 98 11.45 18.62 -4.59
C VAL A 98 10.25 19.61 -4.58
N PRO A 99 10.29 20.72 -5.32
CA PRO A 99 9.20 21.71 -5.35
C PRO A 99 8.08 21.29 -6.32
N ILE A 100 7.52 20.08 -6.14
CA ILE A 100 6.49 19.52 -7.02
C ILE A 100 5.08 19.71 -6.43
N PHE A 101 4.93 19.88 -5.11
CA PHE A 101 3.63 20.05 -4.47
C PHE A 101 3.30 21.53 -4.18
N LEU A 102 2.12 21.98 -4.63
CA LEU A 102 1.51 23.30 -4.39
C LEU A 102 1.03 23.51 -2.94
N VAL A 103 1.71 22.93 -1.95
CA VAL A 103 1.38 23.14 -0.53
C VAL A 103 2.36 24.19 0.04
N PRO A 104 1.87 25.31 0.61
CA PRO A 104 2.75 26.28 1.24
C PRO A 104 3.53 25.62 2.38
N ALA A 105 4.84 25.88 2.43
CA ALA A 105 5.68 25.43 3.54
C ALA A 105 5.09 25.93 4.88
N PRO A 106 5.07 25.10 5.93
CA PRO A 106 4.64 25.56 7.24
C PRO A 106 5.61 26.65 7.73
N THR A 107 5.07 27.80 8.11
CA THR A 107 5.84 28.89 8.71
C THR A 107 6.32 28.49 10.11
N PRO A 108 7.52 28.93 10.53
CA PRO A 108 8.13 28.57 11.82
C PRO A 108 7.28 28.99 13.03
#